data_AF-K9SG76-F1
#
_entry.id   AF-K9SG76-F1
#
_cell.length_a   1.000
_cell.length_b   1.000
_cell.length_c   1.000
_cell.angle_alpha   90.00
_cell.angle_beta   90.00
_cell.angle_gamma   90.00
#
_symmetry.space_group_name_H-M   'P 1'
#
loop_
_entity.id
_entity.type
_entity.pdbx_description
1 polymer ?
#
loop_
_entity_poly.entity_id
_entity_poly.type
_entity_poly.pdbx_seq_one_letter_code
_entity_poly.pdbx_strand_id
1 'polypeptide(L)'
;MRFKTPTRWISYIASLALLATAFPAAAERKEVDLRLPTRNGEDYTVLVRRAETLARTAAQSMFDREILVSDVSIKITAEDQAQAALVLQMNVTRSDWYSRPDPRIWSTYFPVAQDLLQL
;
A
#
# COMPACT_ATOMS: atom_id res chain seq x y z
N MET A 1 -30.40 21.08 -73.85
CA MET A 1 -29.64 19.83 -73.60
C MET A 1 -28.22 20.22 -73.18
N ARG A 2 -27.69 19.56 -72.12
CA ARG A 2 -26.30 19.61 -71.61
C ARG A 2 -25.94 20.74 -70.61
N PHE A 3 -26.28 20.46 -69.35
CA PHE A 3 -25.67 21.08 -68.15
C PHE A 3 -24.21 20.61 -68.01
N LYS A 4 -23.31 21.52 -67.64
CA LYS A 4 -21.97 21.16 -67.14
C LYS A 4 -21.62 22.09 -65.98
N THR A 5 -21.87 21.63 -64.77
CA THR A 5 -21.48 22.28 -63.51
C THR A 5 -19.97 22.14 -63.28
N PRO A 6 -19.24 23.20 -62.90
CA PRO A 6 -17.86 23.05 -62.45
C PRO A 6 -17.81 22.58 -61.00
N THR A 7 -17.12 21.46 -60.83
CA THR A 7 -16.32 20.97 -59.71
C THR A 7 -16.48 21.70 -58.37
N ARG A 8 -17.10 21.00 -57.41
CA ARG A 8 -17.21 21.41 -56.00
C ARG A 8 -15.83 21.37 -55.34
N TRP A 9 -15.40 22.50 -54.80
CA TRP A 9 -14.16 22.60 -54.02
C TRP A 9 -14.40 22.05 -52.61
N ILE A 10 -13.49 21.17 -52.22
CA ILE A 10 -13.41 20.48 -50.94
C ILE A 10 -13.00 21.47 -49.85
N SER A 11 -13.69 21.44 -48.72
CA SER A 11 -13.17 21.59 -47.36
C SER A 11 -14.33 21.18 -46.45
N TYR A 12 -14.17 20.35 -45.42
CA TYR A 12 -13.63 20.82 -44.14
C TYR A 12 -13.37 19.63 -43.18
N ILE A 13 -12.26 19.75 -42.45
CA ILE A 13 -12.01 19.35 -41.06
C ILE A 13 -11.86 17.85 -40.79
N ALA A 14 -10.60 17.40 -40.82
CA ALA A 14 -10.19 16.32 -39.94
C ALA A 14 -9.89 16.94 -38.56
N SER A 15 -10.86 16.90 -37.65
CA SER A 15 -10.61 17.20 -36.24
C SER A 15 -9.74 16.09 -35.67
N LEU A 16 -8.45 16.35 -35.49
CA LEU A 16 -7.59 15.45 -34.74
C LEU A 16 -7.85 15.70 -33.25
N ALA A 17 -8.83 14.98 -32.69
CA ALA A 17 -9.01 14.94 -31.24
C ALA A 17 -7.80 14.21 -30.64
N LEU A 18 -6.86 14.96 -30.03
CA LEU A 18 -5.94 14.37 -29.07
C LEU A 18 -6.80 13.90 -27.88
N LEU A 19 -7.13 12.61 -27.86
CA LEU A 19 -7.52 11.95 -26.63
C LEU A 19 -6.30 12.03 -25.71
N ALA A 20 -6.28 13.02 -24.83
CA ALA A 20 -5.42 13.00 -23.66
C ALA A 20 -5.84 11.76 -22.86
N THR A 21 -5.16 10.64 -23.08
CA THR A 21 -5.28 9.49 -22.20
C THR A 21 -4.67 9.93 -20.87
N ALA A 22 -5.51 10.43 -19.96
CA ALA A 22 -5.15 10.51 -18.57
C ALA A 22 -4.77 9.08 -18.16
N PHE A 23 -3.47 8.81 -18.02
CA PHE A 23 -3.05 7.61 -17.32
C PHE A 23 -3.64 7.75 -15.93
N PRO A 24 -4.58 6.89 -15.50
CA PRO A 24 -4.86 6.84 -14.07
C PRO A 24 -3.50 6.54 -13.44
N ALA A 25 -3.02 7.43 -12.56
CA ALA A 25 -1.88 7.11 -11.74
C ALA A 25 -2.27 5.82 -11.01
N ALA A 26 -1.75 4.69 -11.48
CA ALA A 26 -2.09 3.40 -10.93
C ALA A 26 -1.54 3.42 -9.51
N ALA A 27 -2.44 3.55 -8.54
CA ALA A 27 -2.08 3.48 -7.15
C ALA A 27 -1.53 2.07 -6.90
N GLU A 28 -0.20 1.94 -6.85
CA GLU A 28 0.42 0.65 -6.57
C GLU A 28 0.33 0.39 -5.07
N ARG A 29 -0.35 -0.70 -4.73
CA ARG A 29 -0.41 -1.23 -3.36
C ARG A 29 0.64 -2.32 -3.20
N LYS A 30 1.44 -2.22 -2.14
CA LYS A 30 2.45 -3.22 -1.80
C LYS A 30 2.12 -3.92 -0.47
N GLU A 31 2.20 -5.24 -0.48
CA GLU A 31 2.12 -6.05 0.75
C GLU A 31 3.52 -6.40 1.24
N VAL A 32 3.73 -6.29 2.55
CA VAL A 32 4.98 -6.64 3.24
C VAL A 32 4.62 -7.59 4.38
N ASP A 33 5.17 -8.79 4.36
CA ASP A 33 5.02 -9.77 5.44
C ASP A 33 6.35 -9.88 6.20
N LEU A 34 6.31 -9.64 7.50
CA LEU A 34 7.48 -9.61 8.37
C LEU A 34 7.30 -10.60 9.51
N ARG A 35 8.38 -11.34 9.81
CA ARG A 35 8.44 -12.25 10.94
C ARG A 35 9.13 -11.59 12.13
N LEU A 36 8.58 -11.79 13.32
CA LEU A 36 9.08 -11.24 14.57
C LEU A 36 9.28 -12.36 15.60
N PRO A 37 10.52 -12.75 15.92
CA PRO A 37 10.75 -13.77 16.94
C PRO A 37 10.31 -13.26 18.32
N THR A 38 9.56 -14.10 19.05
CA THR A 38 9.24 -13.87 20.46
C THR A 38 10.48 -14.06 21.33
N ARG A 39 10.45 -13.52 22.55
CA ARG A 39 11.51 -13.69 23.54
C ARG A 39 10.97 -14.42 24.77
N ASN A 40 11.82 -15.18 25.45
CA ASN A 40 11.45 -15.88 26.68
C ASN A 40 10.94 -14.89 27.75
N GLY A 41 9.73 -15.12 28.26
CA GLY A 41 9.09 -14.26 29.27
C GLY A 41 8.68 -12.88 28.74
N GLU A 42 8.52 -12.73 27.43
CA GLU A 42 8.06 -11.48 26.81
C GLU A 42 6.56 -11.28 27.03
N ASP A 43 6.19 -10.15 27.63
CA ASP A 43 4.79 -9.74 27.72
C ASP A 43 4.24 -9.34 26.34
N TYR A 44 2.97 -9.66 26.07
CA TYR A 44 2.30 -9.33 24.81
C TYR A 44 2.40 -7.83 24.44
N THR A 45 2.32 -6.93 25.41
CA THR A 45 2.46 -5.48 25.19
C THR A 45 3.87 -5.10 24.74
N VAL A 46 4.89 -5.84 25.18
CA VAL A 46 6.28 -5.65 24.73
C VAL A 46 6.43 -6.15 23.29
N LEU A 47 5.87 -7.31 22.97
CA LEU A 47 5.85 -7.85 21.61
C LEU A 47 5.17 -6.88 20.63
N VAL A 48 3.99 -6.36 20.99
CA VAL A 48 3.25 -5.38 20.18
C VAL A 48 4.08 -4.12 19.93
N ARG A 49 4.77 -3.58 20.94
CA ARG A 49 5.63 -2.40 20.77
C ARG A 49 6.81 -2.65 19.80
N ARG A 50 7.37 -3.87 19.81
CA ARG A 50 8.39 -4.27 18.84
C ARG A 50 7.81 -4.39 17.44
N ALA A 51 6.61 -4.95 17.31
CA ALA A 51 5.89 -5.02 16.04
C ALA A 51 5.61 -3.62 15.48
N GLU A 52 5.14 -2.67 16.30
CA GLU A 52 4.95 -1.26 15.90
C GLU A 52 6.25 -0.64 15.37
N THR A 53 7.36 -0.86 16.06
CA THR A 53 8.69 -0.34 15.65
C THR A 53 9.14 -0.93 14.32
N LEU A 54 8.89 -2.22 14.11
CA LEU A 54 9.19 -2.92 12.86
C LEU A 54 8.30 -2.43 11.71
N ALA A 55 7.00 -2.26 11.95
CA ALA A 55 6.04 -1.71 10.99
C ALA A 55 6.43 -0.30 10.55
N ARG A 56 6.80 0.57 11.51
CA ARG A 56 7.24 1.94 11.23
C ARG A 56 8.46 1.96 10.32
N THR A 57 9.48 1.17 10.66
CA THR A 57 10.72 1.07 9.86
C THR A 57 10.42 0.59 8.45
N ALA A 58 9.56 -0.43 8.31
CA ALA A 58 9.19 -0.98 7.02
C ALA A 58 8.38 0.02 6.17
N ALA A 59 7.37 0.68 6.73
CA ALA A 59 6.59 1.68 6.00
C ALA A 59 7.46 2.85 5.53
N GLN A 60 8.32 3.37 6.40
CA GLN A 60 9.28 4.43 6.03
C GLN A 60 10.16 3.99 4.87
N SER A 61 10.78 2.81 4.96
CA SER A 61 11.64 2.27 3.90
C SER A 61 10.88 2.05 2.59
N MET A 62 9.62 1.60 2.64
CA MET A 62 8.81 1.40 1.44
C MET A 62 8.51 2.72 0.75
N PHE A 63 8.07 3.72 1.50
CA PHE A 63 7.77 5.03 0.92
C PHE A 63 9.04 5.75 0.43
N ASP A 64 10.19 5.57 1.09
CA ASP A 64 11.44 6.19 0.66
C ASP A 64 12.02 5.56 -0.61
N ARG A 65 11.85 4.25 -0.81
CA ARG A 65 12.49 3.52 -1.92
C ARG A 65 11.58 3.31 -3.14
N GLU A 66 10.28 3.20 -2.92
CA GLU A 66 9.34 2.77 -3.95
C GLU A 66 8.41 3.93 -4.34
N ILE A 67 8.87 4.78 -5.26
CA ILE A 67 8.19 6.06 -5.61
C ILE A 67 6.76 5.84 -6.10
N LEU A 68 6.48 4.74 -6.78
CA LEU A 68 5.16 4.41 -7.33
C LEU A 68 4.19 3.85 -6.28
N VAL A 69 4.71 3.35 -5.14
CA VAL A 69 3.89 2.81 -4.06
C VAL A 69 3.17 3.94 -3.36
N SER A 70 1.84 3.85 -3.37
CA SER A 70 0.91 4.80 -2.77
C SER A 70 0.20 4.23 -1.55
N ASP A 71 0.10 2.90 -1.47
CA ASP A 71 -0.50 2.16 -0.37
C ASP A 71 0.43 1.04 0.09
N VAL A 72 0.61 0.88 1.40
CA VAL A 72 1.37 -0.22 1.99
C VAL A 72 0.50 -0.98 2.99
N SER A 73 0.47 -2.31 2.87
CA SER A 73 -0.11 -3.24 3.84
C SER A 73 1.00 -4.06 4.47
N ILE A 74 1.30 -3.82 5.74
CA ILE A 74 2.32 -4.54 6.51
C ILE A 74 1.65 -5.53 7.44
N LYS A 75 2.02 -6.80 7.33
CA LYS A 75 1.60 -7.88 8.24
C LYS A 75 2.81 -8.30 9.06
N ILE A 76 2.64 -8.38 10.38
CA ILE A 76 3.69 -8.82 11.29
C ILE A 76 3.20 -10.07 12.01
N THR A 77 3.83 -11.18 11.68
CA THR A 77 3.60 -12.47 12.31
C THR A 77 4.69 -12.66 13.36
N ALA A 78 4.28 -12.81 14.63
CA ALA A 78 5.21 -13.25 15.65
C ALA A 78 5.32 -14.77 15.65
N GLU A 79 6.52 -15.27 15.89
CA GLU A 79 6.81 -16.70 15.88
C GLU A 79 7.73 -17.09 17.04
N ASP A 80 7.47 -18.26 17.60
CA ASP A 80 8.37 -18.97 18.50
C ASP A 80 8.84 -20.29 17.85
N GLN A 81 9.42 -21.22 18.61
CA GLN A 81 9.92 -22.48 18.06
C GLN A 81 8.83 -23.42 17.50
N ALA A 82 7.56 -23.22 17.84
CA ALA A 82 6.47 -24.13 17.51
C ALA A 82 5.19 -23.45 16.98
N GLN A 83 5.04 -22.15 17.19
CA GLN A 83 3.80 -21.38 17.03
C GLN A 83 4.09 -20.10 16.23
N ALA A 84 3.12 -19.70 15.40
CA ALA A 84 3.17 -18.44 14.67
C ALA A 84 1.78 -17.80 14.68
N ALA A 85 1.71 -16.51 14.99
CA ALA A 85 0.46 -15.77 15.07
C ALA A 85 0.62 -14.35 14.53
N LEU A 86 -0.35 -13.89 13.74
CA LEU A 86 -0.43 -12.50 13.31
C LEU A 86 -0.65 -11.62 14.54
N VAL A 87 0.23 -10.64 14.77
CA VAL A 87 0.15 -9.71 15.93
C VAL A 87 -0.38 -8.35 15.52
N LEU A 88 0.05 -7.88 14.34
CA LEU A 88 -0.23 -6.54 13.85
C LEU A 88 -0.39 -6.55 12.34
N GLN A 89 -1.43 -5.89 11.84
CA GLN A 89 -1.54 -5.50 10.44
C GLN A 89 -1.67 -3.99 10.35
N MET A 90 -0.88 -3.33 9.51
CA MET A 90 -0.96 -1.89 9.27
C MET A 90 -1.25 -1.62 7.81
N ASN A 91 -2.29 -0.84 7.53
CA ASN A 91 -2.63 -0.44 6.16
C ASN A 91 -2.59 1.09 6.09
N VAL A 92 -1.67 1.66 5.32
CA VAL A 92 -1.47 3.12 5.29
C VAL A 92 -1.13 3.61 3.89
N THR A 93 -1.67 4.80 3.55
CA THR A 93 -1.32 5.50 2.31
C THR A 93 -0.09 6.39 2.52
N ARG A 94 0.63 6.71 1.44
CA ARG A 94 1.77 7.64 1.49
C ARG A 94 1.37 9.01 2.04
N SER A 95 0.21 9.52 1.64
CA SER A 95 -0.30 10.81 2.10
C SER A 95 -0.60 10.81 3.59
N ASP A 96 -1.23 9.74 4.09
CA ASP A 96 -1.50 9.61 5.52
C ASP A 96 -0.19 9.47 6.29
N TRP A 97 0.73 8.63 5.80
CA TRP A 97 2.06 8.42 6.40
C TRP A 97 2.83 9.73 6.56
N TYR A 98 2.87 10.53 5.50
CA TYR A 98 3.52 11.84 5.52
C TYR A 98 2.88 12.80 6.52
N SER A 99 1.56 12.75 6.67
CA SER A 99 0.85 13.63 7.60
C SER A 99 1.07 13.26 9.08
N ARG A 100 1.17 11.96 9.40
CA ARG A 100 1.20 11.47 10.79
C ARG A 100 1.93 10.13 10.93
N PRO A 101 3.27 10.03 10.84
CA PRO A 101 4.02 8.76 10.76
C PRO A 101 4.05 7.91 12.05
N ASP A 102 2.87 7.55 12.55
CA ASP A 102 2.64 6.74 13.75
C ASP A 102 1.86 5.46 13.38
N PRO A 103 2.50 4.27 13.40
CA PRO A 103 1.87 3.00 13.04
C PRO A 103 0.59 2.73 13.82
N ARG A 104 0.49 3.21 15.06
CA ARG A 104 -0.66 2.99 15.95
C ARG A 104 -1.99 3.49 15.38
N ILE A 105 -1.96 4.49 14.51
CA ILE A 105 -3.15 5.11 13.92
C ILE A 105 -3.79 4.18 12.89
N TRP A 106 -2.99 3.39 12.18
CA TRP A 106 -3.42 2.58 11.05
C TRP A 106 -3.26 1.08 11.27
N SER A 107 -2.92 0.69 12.49
CA SER A 107 -2.72 -0.70 12.89
C SER A 107 -4.00 -1.32 13.44
N THR A 108 -4.29 -2.52 12.95
CA THR A 108 -5.17 -3.50 13.57
C THR A 108 -4.32 -4.48 14.37
N TYR A 109 -4.65 -4.64 15.64
CA TYR A 109 -3.97 -5.57 16.55
C TYR A 109 -4.78 -6.87 16.67
N PHE A 110 -4.07 -7.97 16.91
CA PHE A 110 -4.66 -9.30 17.00
C PHE A 110 -4.34 -9.91 18.37
N PRO A 111 -5.18 -9.66 19.40
CA PRO A 111 -4.95 -10.15 20.77
C PRO A 111 -4.94 -11.67 20.89
N VAL A 112 -5.61 -12.38 19.97
CA VAL A 112 -5.59 -13.86 19.90
C VAL A 112 -4.17 -14.43 19.80
N ALA A 113 -3.21 -13.65 19.30
CA ALA A 113 -1.81 -14.04 19.29
C ALA A 113 -1.23 -14.27 20.69
N GLN A 114 -1.77 -13.63 21.73
CA GLN A 114 -1.36 -13.87 23.11
C GLN A 114 -1.62 -15.33 23.51
N ASP A 115 -2.85 -15.81 23.30
CA ASP A 115 -3.23 -17.19 23.62
C ASP A 115 -2.48 -18.21 22.76
N LEU A 116 -2.28 -17.88 21.48
CA LEU A 116 -1.60 -18.76 20.52
C LEU A 116 -0.09 -18.87 20.72
N LEU A 117 0.55 -17.86 21.32
CA LEU A 117 1.99 -17.81 21.60
C LEU A 117 2.32 -18.02 23.09
N GLN A 118 1.30 -18.24 23.92
CA GLN A 118 1.42 -18.49 25.36
C GLN A 118 2.15 -17.37 26.13
N LEU A 119 1.84 -16.10 25.83
CA LEU A 119 2.48 -14.89 26.40
C LEU A 119 1.69 -14.21 27.52
#